data_AF-A0A095BWY3-F1
#
_entry.id   AF-A0A095BWY3-F1
#
_cell.length_a   1.000
_cell.length_b   1.000
_cell.length_c   1.000
_cell.angle_alpha   90.00
_cell.angle_beta   90.00
_cell.angle_gamma   90.00
#
_symmetry.space_group_name_H-M   'P 1'
#
loop_
_entity.id
_entity.type
_entity.pdbx_description
1 polymer ?
#
loop_
_entity_poly.entity_id
_entity_poly.type
_entity_poly.pdbx_seq_one_letter_code
_entity_poly.pdbx_strand_id
1 'polypeptide(L)'
;MKDPNYKDTKVSLSKSKEFFIHYQLLMWKNFLLRKRRPWFLLAEILVPLMIPIILVGMRTESPPVNENTCHVRSVNLPTMGLFSYLQSIVCNFLYRCHSIDPDSTSQQYNYTVFGNLLENISSIVGDLLTENM
;
A
#
# COMPACT_ATOMS: atom_id res chain seq x y z
N MET A 1 44.60 46.62 -36.17
CA MET A 1 44.44 45.97 -34.85
C MET A 1 43.52 44.77 -35.01
N LYS A 2 43.88 43.59 -34.50
CA LYS A 2 43.00 42.42 -34.44
C LYS A 2 42.61 42.22 -32.99
N ASP A 3 41.33 42.33 -32.66
CA ASP A 3 40.85 42.30 -31.28
C ASP A 3 41.23 40.98 -30.60
N PRO A 4 41.82 41.01 -29.38
CA PRO A 4 42.29 39.81 -28.70
C PRO A 4 41.16 38.82 -28.42
N ASN A 5 39.93 39.31 -28.25
CA ASN A 5 38.74 38.51 -27.96
C ASN A 5 38.31 37.60 -29.13
N TYR A 6 38.64 37.94 -30.38
CA TYR A 6 38.23 37.17 -31.57
C TYR A 6 38.85 35.76 -31.62
N LYS A 7 40.07 35.58 -31.10
CA LYS A 7 40.71 34.25 -31.06
C LYS A 7 40.00 33.33 -30.08
N ASP A 8 39.61 33.84 -28.92
CA ASP A 8 38.97 33.06 -27.85
C ASP A 8 37.56 32.61 -28.25
N THR A 9 36.78 33.50 -28.89
CA THR A 9 35.44 33.13 -29.41
C THR A 9 35.53 32.06 -30.49
N LYS A 10 36.53 32.12 -31.40
CA LYS A 10 36.70 31.11 -32.44
C LYS A 10 37.08 29.75 -31.88
N VAL A 11 37.94 29.71 -30.86
CA VAL A 11 38.38 28.46 -30.21
C VAL A 11 37.21 27.80 -29.47
N SER A 12 36.40 28.58 -28.74
CA SER A 12 35.20 28.06 -28.06
C SER A 12 34.14 27.53 -29.03
N LEU A 13 33.87 28.27 -30.12
CA LEU A 13 32.93 27.85 -31.16
C LEU A 13 33.39 26.57 -31.90
N SER A 14 34.69 26.42 -32.14
CA SER A 14 35.28 25.22 -32.75
C SER A 14 35.05 23.98 -31.88
N LYS A 15 35.36 24.07 -30.58
CA LYS A 15 35.18 22.96 -29.63
C LYS A 15 33.70 22.56 -29.50
N SER A 16 32.79 23.54 -29.45
CA SER A 16 31.35 23.28 -29.38
C SER A 16 30.86 22.56 -30.64
N LYS A 17 31.26 23.02 -31.83
CA LYS A 17 30.89 22.38 -33.11
C LYS A 17 31.37 20.95 -33.20
N GLU A 18 32.61 20.67 -32.79
CA GLU A 18 33.14 19.30 -32.79
C GLU A 18 32.38 18.39 -31.82
N PHE A 19 31.99 18.90 -30.66
CA PHE A 19 31.18 18.15 -29.70
C PHE A 19 29.79 17.80 -30.27
N PHE A 20 29.10 18.75 -30.89
CA PHE A 20 27.79 18.50 -31.49
C PHE A 20 27.86 17.51 -32.65
N ILE A 21 28.88 17.61 -33.51
CA ILE A 21 29.09 16.66 -34.61
C ILE A 21 29.36 15.25 -34.07
N HIS A 22 30.21 15.14 -33.04
CA HIS A 22 30.52 13.85 -32.42
C HIS A 22 29.28 13.22 -31.76
N TYR A 23 28.50 14.01 -31.02
CA TYR A 23 27.24 13.57 -30.41
C TYR A 23 26.22 13.11 -31.46
N GLN A 24 26.07 13.86 -32.55
CA GLN A 24 25.13 13.55 -33.62
C GLN A 24 25.52 12.26 -34.37
N LEU A 25 26.82 12.01 -34.59
CA LEU A 25 27.35 10.76 -35.13
C LEU A 25 27.10 9.56 -34.21
N LEU A 26 27.29 9.73 -32.91
CA LEU A 26 26.98 8.69 -31.92
C LEU A 26 25.50 8.35 -31.91
N MET A 27 24.64 9.36 -31.90
CA MET A 27 23.19 9.16 -31.94
C MET A 27 22.76 8.49 -33.25
N TRP A 28 23.32 8.90 -34.40
CA TRP A 28 23.06 8.28 -35.69
C TRP A 28 23.48 6.80 -35.74
N LYS A 29 24.65 6.47 -35.16
CA LYS A 29 25.13 5.08 -35.05
C LYS A 29 24.19 4.25 -34.17
N ASN A 30 23.77 4.78 -33.02
CA ASN A 30 22.81 4.12 -32.13
C ASN A 30 21.44 3.93 -32.81
N PHE A 31 20.97 4.93 -33.56
CA PHE A 31 19.72 4.87 -34.31
C PHE A 31 19.76 3.81 -35.43
N LEU A 32 20.85 3.76 -36.20
CA LEU A 32 21.04 2.76 -37.24
C LEU A 32 21.14 1.32 -36.68
N LEU A 33 21.80 1.15 -35.55
CA LEU A 33 21.87 -0.14 -34.84
C LEU A 33 20.48 -0.63 -34.42
N ARG A 34 19.65 0.28 -33.89
CA ARG A 34 18.25 -0.01 -33.52
C ARG A 34 17.38 -0.30 -34.75
N LYS A 35 17.58 0.42 -35.85
CA LYS A 35 16.85 0.25 -37.12
C LYS A 35 17.11 -1.11 -37.79
N ARG A 36 18.25 -1.75 -37.56
CA ARG A 36 18.56 -3.11 -38.05
C ARG A 36 17.85 -4.22 -37.26
N ARG A 37 17.25 -3.92 -36.11
CA ARG A 37 16.45 -4.85 -35.29
C ARG A 37 15.02 -4.32 -35.13
N PRO A 38 14.26 -4.16 -36.23
CA PRO A 38 12.92 -3.56 -36.18
C PRO A 38 11.96 -4.37 -35.29
N TRP A 39 12.14 -5.70 -35.22
CA TRP A 39 11.37 -6.58 -34.35
C TRP A 39 11.55 -6.25 -32.85
N PHE A 40 12.77 -5.91 -32.43
CA PHE A 40 13.06 -5.61 -31.03
C PHE A 40 12.48 -4.25 -30.62
N LEU A 41 12.52 -3.26 -31.53
CA LEU A 41 11.85 -1.98 -31.36
C LEU A 41 10.33 -2.10 -31.30
N LEU A 42 9.75 -2.91 -32.20
CA LEU A 42 8.32 -3.21 -32.18
C LEU A 42 7.93 -3.87 -30.86
N ALA A 43 8.69 -4.85 -30.38
CA ALA A 43 8.44 -5.47 -29.08
C ALA A 43 8.56 -4.46 -27.93
N GLU A 44 9.57 -3.59 -27.94
CA GLU A 44 9.79 -2.56 -26.92
C GLU A 44 8.65 -1.52 -26.86
N ILE A 45 7.98 -1.24 -27.99
CA ILE A 45 6.79 -0.36 -28.06
C ILE A 45 5.50 -1.14 -27.77
N LEU A 46 5.43 -2.41 -28.19
CA LEU A 46 4.27 -3.26 -27.99
C LEU A 46 4.10 -3.58 -26.49
N VAL A 47 5.18 -3.88 -25.77
CA VAL A 47 5.16 -4.19 -24.33
C VAL A 47 4.43 -3.13 -23.48
N PRO A 48 4.76 -1.82 -23.52
CA PRO A 48 4.04 -0.81 -22.74
C PRO A 48 2.59 -0.63 -23.16
N LEU A 49 2.20 -1.06 -24.37
CA LEU A 49 0.81 -1.08 -24.83
C LEU A 49 0.06 -2.34 -24.39
N MET A 50 0.73 -3.49 -24.35
CA MET A 50 0.11 -4.77 -23.98
C MET A 50 -0.24 -4.83 -22.49
N ILE A 51 0.60 -4.25 -21.61
CA ILE A 51 0.36 -4.21 -20.16
C ILE A 51 -1.03 -3.62 -19.81
N PRO A 52 -1.40 -2.41 -20.27
CA PRO A 52 -2.72 -1.84 -19.96
C PRO A 52 -3.86 -2.60 -20.64
N ILE A 53 -3.66 -3.12 -21.86
CA ILE A 53 -4.69 -3.92 -22.54
C ILE A 53 -5.05 -5.16 -21.71
N ILE A 54 -4.04 -5.90 -21.21
CA ILE A 54 -4.26 -7.08 -20.38
C ILE A 54 -4.90 -6.70 -19.04
N LEU A 55 -4.44 -5.63 -18.39
CA LEU A 55 -5.03 -5.13 -17.15
C LEU A 55 -6.52 -4.77 -17.32
N VAL A 56 -6.88 -4.09 -18.41
CA VAL A 56 -8.28 -3.76 -18.72
C VAL A 56 -9.08 -5.02 -19.00
N GLY A 57 -8.52 -5.99 -19.72
CA GLY A 57 -9.15 -7.30 -19.94
C GLY A 57 -9.49 -7.99 -18.62
N MET A 58 -8.51 -8.12 -17.72
CA MET A 58 -8.73 -8.72 -16.39
C MET A 58 -9.76 -7.96 -15.54
N ARG A 59 -9.83 -6.63 -15.67
CA ARG A 59 -10.83 -5.81 -14.98
C ARG A 59 -12.24 -5.99 -15.54
N THR A 60 -12.36 -6.37 -16.80
CA THR A 60 -13.65 -6.61 -17.45
C THR A 60 -14.25 -7.95 -17.01
N GLU A 61 -13.39 -8.96 -16.86
CA GLU A 61 -13.80 -10.29 -16.37
C GLU A 61 -14.13 -10.30 -14.87
N SER A 62 -13.49 -9.42 -14.10
CA SER A 62 -13.71 -9.25 -12.65
C SER A 62 -14.34 -7.88 -12.38
N PRO A 63 -15.65 -7.69 -12.69
CA PRO A 63 -16.33 -6.46 -12.34
C PRO A 63 -16.21 -6.23 -10.83
N PRO A 64 -16.05 -4.98 -10.37
CA PRO A 64 -16.00 -4.69 -8.95
C PRO A 64 -17.31 -5.16 -8.32
N VAL A 65 -17.23 -6.23 -7.52
CA VAL A 65 -18.34 -6.62 -6.66
C VAL A 65 -18.49 -5.50 -5.65
N ASN A 66 -19.62 -4.79 -5.72
CA ASN A 66 -19.99 -3.83 -4.69
C ASN A 66 -20.30 -4.61 -3.42
N GLU A 67 -19.27 -4.97 -2.67
CA GLU A 67 -19.43 -5.52 -1.34
C GLU A 67 -20.00 -4.42 -0.45
N ASN A 68 -21.09 -4.76 0.24
CA ASN A 68 -21.61 -3.94 1.33
C ASN A 68 -20.50 -3.74 2.38
N THR A 69 -20.49 -2.61 3.06
CA THR A 69 -19.50 -2.33 4.11
C THR A 69 -19.62 -3.39 5.21
N CYS A 70 -18.71 -4.36 5.20
CA CYS A 70 -18.62 -5.42 6.20
C CYS A 70 -17.71 -4.95 7.33
N HIS A 71 -18.31 -4.73 8.49
CA HIS A 71 -17.64 -4.38 9.73
C HIS A 71 -17.52 -5.63 10.59
N VAL A 72 -16.28 -6.03 10.85
CA VAL A 72 -15.95 -7.14 11.74
C VAL A 72 -15.61 -6.57 13.11
N ARG A 73 -16.05 -7.25 14.17
CA ARG A 73 -15.71 -6.84 15.54
C ARG A 73 -14.20 -7.00 15.79
N SER A 74 -13.61 -6.00 16.43
CA SER A 74 -12.21 -6.03 16.87
C SER A 74 -11.99 -7.08 17.96
N VAL A 75 -10.91 -7.85 17.83
CA VAL A 75 -10.45 -8.77 18.88
C VAL A 75 -9.47 -8.01 19.76
N ASN A 76 -9.64 -8.09 21.08
CA ASN A 76 -8.71 -7.43 21.98
C ASN A 76 -7.35 -8.17 21.99
N LEU A 77 -6.29 -7.50 22.45
CA LEU A 77 -4.98 -8.13 22.53
C LEU A 77 -4.82 -8.92 23.84
N PRO A 78 -3.96 -9.94 23.90
CA PRO A 78 -3.66 -10.67 25.14
C PRO A 78 -3.05 -9.78 26.23
N THR A 79 -2.49 -8.63 25.85
CA THR A 79 -1.95 -7.61 26.77
C THR A 79 -3.02 -6.84 27.53
N MET A 80 -4.27 -6.81 27.05
CA MET A 80 -5.42 -6.19 27.76
C MET A 80 -6.07 -7.16 28.77
N GLY A 81 -5.44 -8.31 29.02
CA GLY A 81 -5.93 -9.37 29.90
C GLY A 81 -6.28 -10.63 29.12
N LEU A 82 -5.75 -11.77 29.57
CA LEU A 82 -5.97 -13.08 28.94
C LEU A 82 -7.46 -13.48 28.93
N PHE A 83 -8.20 -13.13 29.99
CA PHE A 83 -9.61 -13.45 30.09
C PHE A 83 -10.44 -12.70 29.04
N SER A 84 -10.31 -11.38 28.96
CA SER A 84 -10.97 -10.55 27.95
C SER A 84 -10.64 -11.03 26.54
N TYR A 85 -9.39 -11.46 26.31
CA TYR A 85 -8.89 -12.01 25.04
C TYR A 85 -9.59 -13.30 24.62
N LEU A 86 -9.60 -14.29 25.51
CA LEU A 86 -10.28 -15.55 25.25
C LEU A 86 -11.77 -15.33 25.02
N GLN A 87 -12.38 -14.43 25.80
CA GLN A 87 -13.78 -14.08 25.64
C GLN A 87 -14.07 -13.47 24.27
N SER A 88 -13.25 -12.53 23.78
CA SER A 88 -13.45 -11.91 22.47
C SER A 88 -13.26 -12.91 21.34
N ILE A 89 -12.28 -13.83 21.44
CA ILE A 89 -12.08 -14.90 20.47
C ILE A 89 -13.26 -15.87 20.43
N VAL A 90 -13.77 -16.30 21.59
CA VAL A 90 -14.92 -17.21 21.66
C VAL A 90 -16.18 -16.53 21.14
N CYS A 91 -16.38 -15.26 21.44
CA CYS A 91 -17.52 -14.48 20.97
C CYS A 91 -17.46 -14.18 19.46
N ASN A 92 -16.27 -13.99 18.89
CA ASN A 92 -16.04 -13.68 17.48
C ASN A 92 -15.30 -14.81 16.72
N PHE A 93 -15.61 -16.07 17.01
CA PHE A 93 -14.91 -17.21 16.40
C PHE A 93 -15.15 -17.35 14.89
N LEU A 94 -16.33 -16.94 14.41
CA LEU A 94 -16.77 -17.08 13.03
C LEU A 94 -16.54 -15.84 12.16
N TYR A 95 -15.97 -14.74 12.70
CA TYR A 95 -15.73 -13.48 11.98
C TYR A 95 -16.91 -13.02 11.12
N ARG A 96 -18.12 -12.96 11.70
CA ARG A 96 -19.33 -12.59 10.95
C ARG A 96 -19.28 -11.11 10.54
N CYS A 97 -19.69 -10.85 9.31
CA CYS A 97 -19.87 -9.50 8.78
C CYS A 97 -21.10 -8.81 9.38
N HIS A 98 -20.94 -7.55 9.81
CA HIS A 98 -22.03 -6.67 10.21
C HIS A 98 -22.08 -5.44 9.30
N SER A 99 -23.27 -4.93 9.00
CA SER A 99 -23.44 -3.75 8.14
C SER A 99 -23.12 -2.42 8.83
N ILE A 100 -22.92 -2.45 10.16
CA ILE A 100 -22.65 -1.31 11.03
C ILE A 100 -21.49 -1.67 11.95
N ASP A 101 -20.63 -0.70 12.26
CA ASP A 101 -19.51 -0.86 13.18
C ASP A 101 -19.97 -1.31 14.58
N PRO A 102 -19.72 -2.58 14.98
CA PRO A 102 -20.17 -3.09 16.27
C PRO A 102 -19.38 -2.51 17.46
N ASP A 103 -18.28 -1.80 17.19
CA ASP A 103 -17.43 -1.12 18.17
C ASP A 103 -17.88 0.32 18.45
N SER A 104 -18.55 0.96 17.48
CA SER A 104 -19.11 2.31 17.63
C SER A 104 -20.37 2.34 18.50
N THR A 105 -21.15 1.26 18.46
CA THR A 105 -22.22 1.03 19.42
C THR A 105 -21.55 0.57 20.71
N SER A 106 -21.59 1.43 21.72
CA SER A 106 -21.22 1.16 23.12
C SER A 106 -22.12 0.09 23.78
N GLN A 107 -22.37 -1.03 23.09
CA GLN A 107 -22.66 -2.31 23.71
C GLN A 107 -21.34 -3.01 24.01
N GLN A 108 -20.56 -2.29 24.81
CA GLN A 108 -19.65 -2.77 25.81
C GLN A 108 -20.12 -4.13 26.29
N TYR A 109 -19.42 -5.19 25.87
CA TYR A 109 -19.26 -6.43 26.62
C TYR A 109 -20.49 -6.80 27.48
N ASN A 110 -21.67 -6.95 26.87
CA ASN A 110 -22.86 -7.36 27.59
C ASN A 110 -22.92 -8.89 27.61
N TYR A 111 -21.88 -9.47 28.19
CA TYR A 111 -21.88 -10.87 28.60
C TYR A 111 -22.51 -10.92 29.98
N THR A 112 -23.83 -10.75 29.99
CA THR A 112 -24.70 -10.62 31.16
C THR A 112 -24.56 -11.76 32.20
N VAL A 113 -23.80 -12.81 31.90
CA VAL A 113 -23.49 -13.89 32.84
C VAL A 113 -22.16 -13.66 33.56
N PHE A 114 -21.01 -13.59 32.86
CA PHE A 114 -19.72 -13.45 33.57
C PHE A 114 -19.47 -12.02 34.06
N GLY A 115 -20.10 -10.98 33.49
CA GLY A 115 -19.86 -9.59 33.92
C GLY A 115 -20.44 -9.39 35.31
N ASN A 116 -21.69 -9.82 35.46
CA ASN A 116 -22.39 -9.89 36.73
C ASN A 116 -21.68 -10.83 37.72
N LEU A 117 -21.09 -11.94 37.25
CA LEU A 117 -20.33 -12.87 38.10
C LEU A 117 -19.03 -12.26 38.62
N LEU A 118 -18.30 -11.53 37.76
CA LEU A 118 -17.05 -10.85 38.13
C LEU A 118 -17.31 -9.68 39.07
N GLU A 119 -18.37 -8.91 38.85
CA GLU A 119 -18.80 -7.86 39.78
C GLU A 119 -19.12 -8.46 41.16
N ASN A 120 -19.92 -9.54 41.20
CA ASN A 120 -20.32 -10.17 42.45
C ASN A 120 -19.15 -10.87 43.18
N ILE A 121 -18.17 -11.41 42.46
CA ILE A 121 -16.94 -11.96 43.06
C ILE A 121 -16.04 -10.84 43.58
N SER A 122 -15.92 -9.74 42.84
CA SER A 122 -15.08 -8.61 43.25
C SER A 122 -15.57 -7.96 44.55
N SER A 123 -16.88 -7.88 44.76
CA SER A 123 -17.46 -7.39 46.02
C SER A 123 -17.20 -8.35 47.18
N ILE A 124 -17.40 -9.66 47.00
CA ILE A 124 -17.18 -10.67 48.05
C ILE A 124 -15.71 -10.75 48.46
N VAL A 125 -14.78 -10.69 47.49
CA VAL A 125 -13.34 -10.69 47.79
C VAL A 125 -12.94 -9.38 48.48
N GLY A 126 -13.51 -8.24 48.08
CA GLY A 126 -13.32 -6.96 48.76
C GLY A 126 -13.72 -7.03 50.25
N ASP A 127 -14.90 -7.58 50.52
CA ASP A 127 -15.43 -7.72 51.89
C ASP A 127 -14.58 -8.68 52.75
N LEU A 128 -14.13 -9.81 52.19
CA LEU A 128 -13.26 -10.78 52.88
C LEU A 128 -11.85 -10.24 53.17
N LEU A 129 -11.34 -9.33 52.34
CA LEU A 129 -10.05 -8.68 52.57
C LEU A 129 -10.16 -7.58 53.63
N THR A 130 -11.32 -6.95 53.80
CA THR A 130 -11.56 -5.96 54.87
C THR A 130 -11.90 -6.58 56.22
N GLU A 131 -12.45 -7.79 56.26
CA GLU A 131 -12.75 -8.49 57.53
C GLU A 131 -11.50 -9.15 58.15
N ASN A 132 -10.47 -9.44 57.34
CA ASN A 132 -9.20 -10.05 57.77
C ASN A 132 -8.08 -9.03 58.08
N MET A 133 -8.41 -7.73 58.18
CA MET A 133 -7.50 -6.65 58.63
C MET A 133 -8.11 -5.92 59.83
#